data_AF-A0A942MXX4-F1
#
_entry.id   AF-A0A942MXX4-F1
#
_cell.length_a   1.000
_cell.length_b   1.000
_cell.length_c   1.000
_cell.angle_alpha   90.00
_cell.angle_beta   90.00
_cell.angle_gamma   90.00
#
_symmetry.space_group_name_H-M   'P 1'
#
loop_
_entity.id
_entity.type
_entity.pdbx_description
1 polymer ?
#
loop_
_entity_poly.entity_id
_entity_poly.type
_entity_poly.pdbx_seq_one_letter_code
_entity_poly.pdbx_strand_id
1 'polypeptide(L)' 'MLAIKGIYDGKHILPLEKLPNKKKKYHVLITFVEEINDEENVRAFASHSNAFAFWEDTREDVYQDYIGKKKK' A
#
# COMPACT_ATOMS: atom_id res chain seq x y z
N MET A 1 3.97 20.66 14.82
CA MET A 1 4.44 19.32 15.25
C MET A 1 5.68 19.01 14.42
N LEU A 2 6.86 18.86 15.05
CA LEU A 2 8.11 18.60 14.33
C LEU A 2 8.30 17.07 14.28
N ALA A 3 8.27 16.50 13.08
CA ALA A 3 8.58 15.09 12.87
C ALA A 3 10.05 14.98 12.46
N ILE A 4 10.82 14.17 13.20
CA ILE A 4 12.24 13.94 12.92
C ILE A 4 12.40 12.49 12.54
N LYS A 5 12.97 12.26 11.35
CA LYS A 5 13.33 10.92 10.90
C LYS A 5 14.57 10.47 11.67
N GLY A 6 14.60 9.19 12.03
CA GLY A 6 15.72 8.59 12.71
C GLY A 6 15.78 7.10 12.44
N ILE A 7 16.95 6.53 12.63
CA ILE A 7 17.19 5.10 12.52
C ILE A 7 17.05 4.50 13.91
N TYR A 8 16.28 3.42 14.02
CA TYR A 8 16.13 2.68 15.27
C TYR A 8 17.02 1.45 15.27
N ASP A 9 17.98 1.42 16.19
CA ASP A 9 18.98 0.35 16.34
C ASP A 9 18.54 -0.70 17.40
N GLY A 10 17.23 -0.92 17.56
CA GLY A 10 16.66 -1.83 18.56
C GLY A 10 16.73 -1.37 20.02
N LYS A 11 17.61 -0.41 20.36
CA LYS A 11 17.73 0.16 21.72
C LYS A 11 17.72 1.69 21.74
N HIS A 12 18.26 2.32 20.71
CA HIS A 12 18.37 3.78 20.62
C HIS A 12 17.80 4.28 19.29
N ILE A 13 17.21 5.48 19.32
CA ILE A 13 16.75 6.20 18.13
C ILE A 13 17.82 7.25 17.81
N LEU A 14 18.46 7.10 16.67
CA LEU A 14 19.46 8.04 16.14
C LEU A 14 18.76 9.01 15.19
N PRO A 15 18.52 10.27 15.60
CA PRO A 15 17.90 11.25 14.71
C PRO A 15 18.85 11.60 13.57
N LEU A 16 18.33 11.65 12.34
CA LEU A 16 19.08 12.09 11.16
C LEU A 16 19.26 13.61 11.13
N GLU A 17 18.40 14.34 11.83
CA GLU A 17 18.40 15.80 11.87
C GLU A 17 18.86 16.33 13.23
N LYS A 18 19.41 17.55 13.22
CA LYS A 18 19.82 18.23 14.44
C LYS A 18 18.58 18.69 15.20
N LEU A 19 18.41 18.17 16.43
CA LEU A 19 17.35 18.63 17.33
C LEU A 19 17.52 20.13 17.64
N PRO A 20 16.46 20.95 17.51
CA PRO A 20 16.55 22.41 17.60
C PRO A 20 16.94 22.92 18.99
N ASN A 21 16.78 22.12 20.06
CA ASN A 21 17.21 22.48 21.41
C ASN A 21 17.59 21.24 22.23
N LYS A 22 18.88 21.09 22.55
CA LYS A 22 19.39 19.97 23.37
C LYS A 22 19.02 20.05 24.85
N LYS A 23 18.53 21.20 25.35
CA LYS A 23 18.28 21.45 26.78
C LYS A 23 16.81 21.41 27.20
N LYS A 24 15.88 21.28 26.25
CA LYS A 24 14.44 21.26 26.55
C LYS A 24 13.94 19.82 26.56
N LYS A 25 13.10 19.47 27.55
CA LYS A 25 12.40 18.19 27.57
C LYS A 25 11.22 18.27 26.61
N TYR A 26 11.09 17.29 25.73
CA TYR A 26 10.01 17.18 24.76
C TYR A 26 9.23 15.90 24.99
N HIS A 27 7.91 15.95 24.82
CA HIS A 27 7.10 14.76 24.66
C HIS A 27 7.25 14.29 23.21
N VAL A 28 7.70 13.06 23.02
CA VAL A 28 7.97 12.48 21.70
C VAL A 28 6.99 11.33 21.48
N LEU A 29 6.31 11.36 20.33
CA LEU A 29 5.54 10.24 19.82
C LEU A 29 6.41 9.54 18.77
N ILE A 30 6.70 8.25 18.99
CA ILE A 30 7.50 7.44 18.07
C ILE A 30 6.54 6.58 17.25
N THR A 31 6.60 6.73 15.93
CA THR A 31 5.82 5.91 14.99
C THR A 31 6.81 5.13 14.13
N PHE A 32 6.74 3.80 14.19
CA PHE A 32 7.46 2.94 13.27
C PHE A 32 6.74 2.96 11.93
N VAL A 33 7.47 3.29 10.87
CA VAL A 33 7.00 3.18 9.50
C VAL A 33 7.72 1.97 8.93
N GLU A 34 6.98 0.90 8.68
CA GLU A 34 7.51 -0.22 7.90
C GLU A 34 7.63 0.26 6.44
N GLU A 35 8.81 0.08 5.84
CA GLU A 35 8.97 0.32 4.41
C GLU A 35 8.12 -0.71 3.67
N ILE A 36 6.97 -0.26 3.19
CA ILE A 36 6.16 -1.02 2.26
C ILE A 36 7.00 -1.10 0.98
N ASN A 37 7.56 -2.27 0.70
CA ASN A 37 8.23 -2.53 -0.57
C ASN A 37 7.16 -2.55 -1.68
N ASP A 38 6.86 -1.37 -2.23
CA ASP A 38 5.78 -1.17 -3.20
C ASP A 38 5.89 -2.14 -4.39
N GLU A 39 7.12 -2.48 -4.80
CA GLU A 39 7.38 -3.43 -5.90
C GLU A 39 6.89 -4.85 -5.60
N GLU A 40 7.03 -5.30 -4.36
CA GLU A 40 6.61 -6.64 -3.94
C GLU A 40 5.09 -6.72 -3.81
N ASN A 41 4.45 -5.65 -3.34
CA ASN A 41 2.99 -5.55 -3.29
C ASN A 41 2.35 -5.46 -4.68
N VAL A 42 2.96 -4.70 -5.61
CA VAL A 42 2.48 -4.65 -7.00
C VAL A 42 2.64 -6.02 -7.67
N ARG A 43 3.75 -6.71 -7.44
CA ARG A 43 3.97 -8.07 -7.95
C ARG A 43 2.99 -9.07 -7.34
N ALA A 44 2.78 -9.01 -6.02
CA ALA A 44 1.81 -9.85 -5.33
C ALA A 44 0.41 -9.61 -5.90
N PHE A 45 -0.03 -8.35 -6.01
CA PHE A 45 -1.30 -7.96 -6.60
C PHE A 45 -1.47 -8.47 -8.04
N ALA A 46 -0.45 -8.32 -8.90
CA ALA A 46 -0.48 -8.83 -10.27
C ALA A 46 -0.46 -10.37 -10.35
N SER A 47 0.07 -11.05 -9.32
CA SER A 47 0.10 -12.52 -9.22
C SER A 47 -1.21 -13.13 -8.72
N HIS A 48 -2.17 -12.32 -8.23
CA HIS A 48 -3.52 -12.80 -7.97
C HIS A 48 -4.16 -13.21 -9.30
N SER A 49 -4.18 -14.50 -9.57
CA SER A 49 -4.73 -15.16 -10.76
C SER A 49 -6.22 -14.91 -11.01
N ASN A 50 -6.90 -14.17 -10.12
CA ASN A 50 -8.32 -13.86 -10.19
C ASN A 50 -8.67 -12.69 -11.12
N ALA A 51 -7.68 -12.03 -11.74
CA ALA A 51 -7.92 -10.92 -12.67
C ALA A 51 -8.74 -11.32 -13.91
N PHE A 52 -8.78 -12.61 -14.26
CA PHE A 52 -9.52 -13.14 -15.41
C PHE A 52 -10.77 -13.95 -15.03
N ALA A 53 -11.10 -14.07 -13.73
CA ALA A 53 -12.30 -14.78 -13.29
C ALA A 53 -13.60 -14.18 -13.88
N PHE A 54 -13.56 -12.89 -14.27
CA PHE A 54 -14.68 -12.23 -14.95
C PHE A 54 -15.03 -12.86 -16.31
N TRP A 55 -14.08 -13.45 -17.03
CA TRP A 55 -14.35 -14.12 -18.31
C TRP A 55 -15.16 -15.41 -18.14
N GLU A 56 -15.08 -16.02 -16.96
CA GLU A 56 -15.81 -17.24 -16.62
C GLU A 56 -17.19 -16.94 -16.00
N ASP A 57 -17.46 -15.69 -15.60
CA ASP A 57 -18.77 -15.31 -15.09
C ASP A 57 -19.76 -15.01 -16.22
N THR A 58 -20.55 -16.03 -16.52
CA THR A 58 -21.68 -15.95 -17.49
C THR A 58 -22.71 -14.86 -17.18
N ARG A 59 -22.73 -14.28 -15.97
CA ARG A 59 -23.62 -13.17 -15.60
C ARG A 59 -23.05 -11.80 -15.98
N GLU A 60 -21.73 -11.70 -16.15
CA GLU A 60 -21.02 -10.47 -16.53
C GLU A 60 -20.71 -10.41 -18.04
N ASP A 61 -21.25 -11.36 -18.82
CA ASP A 61 -21.03 -11.43 -20.26
C ASP A 61 -21.89 -10.40 -21.03
N VAL A 62 -21.44 -9.14 -20.99
CA VAL A 62 -22.05 -7.98 -21.67
C VAL A 62 -22.16 -8.20 -23.19
N TYR A 63 -21.43 -9.16 -23.77
CA TYR A 63 -21.36 -9.40 -25.21
C TYR A 63 -22.36 -10.44 -25.74
N GLN A 64 -22.98 -11.26 -24.88
CA GLN A 64 -23.96 -12.28 -25.30
C GLN A 64 -25.33 -11.70 -25.65
N ASP A 65 -25.67 -10.54 -25.11
CA ASP A 65 -26.96 -9.87 -25.35
C ASP A 65 -27.21 -9.58 -26.84
N TYR A 66 -26.14 -9.44 -27.63
CA TYR A 66 -26.22 -9.15 -29.06
C TYR A 66 -26.41 -10.40 -29.94
N ILE A 67 -26.10 -11.61 -29.44
CA ILE A 67 -26.16 -12.85 -30.23
C ILE A 67 -27.59 -13.45 -30.25
N GLY A 68 -28.45 -13.04 -29.31
CA GLY A 68 -29.76 -13.66 -29.06
C GLY A 68 -30.99 -13.10 -29.80
N LYS A 69 -30.91 -11.98 -30.53
CA LYS A 69 -32.09 -11.46 -31.27
C LYS A 69 -32.13 -11.96 -32.71
N LYS A 70 -32.53 -13.23 -32.91
CA LYS A 70 -33.08 -13.68 -34.20
C LYS A 70 -34.32 -12.83 -34.49
N LYS A 71 -34.20 -11.93 -35.47
CA LYS A 71 -35.34 -11.18 -36.04
C LYS A 71 -36.40 -12.19 -36.50
N LYS A 72 -37.61 -12.08 -35.96
CA LYS A 72 -38.82 -12.59 -36.62
C LYS A 72 -39.29 -11.55 -37.65
#